data_AF-A0A831KNC6-F1
#
_entry.id   AF-A0A831KNC6-F1
#
_cell.length_a   1.000
_cell.length_b   1.000
_cell.length_c   1.000
_cell.angle_alpha   90.00
_cell.angle_beta   90.00
_cell.angle_gamma   90.00
#
_symmetry.space_group_name_H-M   'P 1'
#
loop_
_entity.id
_entity.type
_entity.pdbx_description
1 polymer ?
#
loop_
_entity_poly.entity_id
_entity_poly.type
_entity_poly.pdbx_seq_one_letter_code
_entity_poly.pdbx_strand_id
1 'polypeptide(L)'
;MKRYYFKYKETTTTILTENSKYFKIAVKCILEARNKIERQILIQPEFLTSLEPIKCLGGDELIKEMCYAAEIANVGPMASVAGTIASYAVRRMVEAGAKVAVIDNGGDIAIVSNRPLIVGIYPSDFALIIESDGFYSICTSSGKLGHSISFGHADAATVLAENASIADALATALCNSIKNGTSKN
;
A
#
# COMPACT_ATOMS: atom_id res chain seq x y z
N MET A 1 -4.92 2.31 22.15
CA MET A 1 -4.81 1.74 20.79
C MET A 1 -4.63 0.24 20.96
N LYS A 2 -5.38 -0.57 20.21
CA LYS A 2 -5.27 -2.04 20.19
C LYS A 2 -4.65 -2.46 18.86
N ARG A 3 -3.85 -3.51 18.89
CA ARG A 3 -3.25 -4.14 17.71
C ARG A 3 -4.02 -5.41 17.37
N TYR A 4 -4.40 -5.54 16.12
CA TYR A 4 -5.05 -6.72 15.56
C TYR A 4 -4.24 -7.23 14.36
N TYR A 5 -4.35 -8.53 14.11
CA TYR A 5 -3.77 -9.17 12.93
C TYR A 5 -4.89 -9.76 12.09
N PHE A 6 -4.79 -9.61 10.78
CA PHE A 6 -5.72 -10.22 9.84
C PHE A 6 -4.95 -10.82 8.67
N LYS A 7 -5.36 -12.00 8.23
CA LYS A 7 -4.78 -12.69 7.07
C LYS A 7 -5.89 -13.29 6.22
N TYR A 8 -5.83 -13.03 4.92
CA TYR A 8 -6.71 -13.63 3.92
C TYR A 8 -5.98 -13.75 2.59
N LYS A 9 -5.80 -14.99 2.11
CA LYS A 9 -4.94 -15.32 0.96
C LYS A 9 -3.55 -14.66 1.12
N GLU A 10 -3.13 -13.84 0.16
CA GLU A 10 -1.84 -13.14 0.14
C GLU A 10 -1.83 -11.87 1.01
N THR A 11 -3.00 -11.34 1.39
CA THR A 11 -3.08 -10.14 2.23
C THR A 11 -2.88 -10.51 3.70
N THR A 12 -1.83 -9.95 4.30
CA THR A 12 -1.55 -10.06 5.74
C THR A 12 -1.39 -8.65 6.28
N THR A 13 -2.27 -8.24 7.20
CA THR A 13 -2.28 -6.88 7.74
C THR A 13 -2.12 -6.83 9.25
N THR A 14 -1.38 -5.82 9.71
CA THR A 14 -1.43 -5.34 11.09
C THR A 14 -2.34 -4.12 11.14
N ILE A 15 -3.35 -4.15 12.02
CA ILE A 15 -4.37 -3.10 12.12
C ILE A 15 -4.30 -2.49 13.52
N LEU A 16 -4.10 -1.17 13.61
CA LEU A 16 -4.16 -0.44 14.86
C LEU A 16 -5.39 0.46 14.90
N THR A 17 -6.20 0.29 15.94
CA THR A 17 -7.40 1.11 16.15
C THR A 17 -7.86 1.11 17.61
N GLU A 18 -8.87 1.89 17.96
CA GLU A 18 -9.34 2.02 19.34
C GLU A 18 -10.04 0.76 19.88
N ASN A 19 -10.83 0.08 19.04
CA ASN A 19 -11.71 -0.99 19.48
C ASN A 19 -12.05 -2.00 18.36
N SER A 20 -12.74 -3.08 18.73
CA SER A 20 -13.09 -4.17 17.81
C SER A 20 -14.15 -3.80 16.77
N LYS A 21 -14.93 -2.73 16.96
CA LYS A 21 -15.88 -2.23 15.96
C LYS A 21 -15.14 -1.79 14.71
N TYR A 22 -14.10 -0.96 14.85
CA TYR A 22 -13.31 -0.47 13.73
C TYR A 22 -12.43 -1.55 13.09
N PHE A 23 -11.95 -2.51 13.88
CA PHE A 23 -11.27 -3.70 13.34
C PHE A 23 -12.18 -4.50 12.38
N LYS A 24 -13.45 -4.74 12.76
CA LYS A 24 -14.41 -5.44 11.88
C LYS A 24 -14.69 -4.66 10.59
N ILE A 25 -14.76 -3.33 10.67
CA ILE A 25 -14.91 -2.46 9.50
C ILE A 25 -13.69 -2.58 8.59
N ALA A 26 -12.48 -2.50 9.15
CA ALA A 26 -11.24 -2.66 8.42
C ALA A 26 -11.22 -3.99 7.64
N VAL A 27 -11.51 -5.11 8.30
CA VAL A 27 -11.56 -6.44 7.69
C VAL A 27 -12.57 -6.49 6.53
N LYS A 28 -13.79 -5.96 6.74
CA LYS A 28 -14.81 -5.89 5.68
C LYS A 28 -14.30 -5.10 4.48
N CYS A 29 -13.70 -3.94 4.70
CA CYS A 29 -13.23 -3.06 3.63
C CYS A 29 -12.00 -3.63 2.91
N ILE A 30 -11.10 -4.33 3.60
CA ILE A 30 -9.99 -5.07 2.98
C ILE A 30 -10.54 -6.13 2.01
N LEU A 31 -11.53 -6.90 2.44
CA LEU A 31 -12.17 -7.92 1.60
C LEU A 31 -12.95 -7.30 0.43
N GLU A 32 -13.64 -6.17 0.64
CA GLU A 32 -14.28 -5.42 -0.45
C GLU A 32 -13.27 -4.95 -1.50
N ALA A 33 -12.16 -4.33 -1.09
CA ALA A 33 -11.11 -3.88 -1.99
C ALA A 33 -10.53 -5.03 -2.81
N ARG A 34 -10.21 -6.16 -2.15
CA ARG A 34 -9.75 -7.37 -2.84
C ARG A 34 -10.77 -7.88 -3.86
N ASN A 35 -12.04 -7.97 -3.50
CA ASN A 35 -13.08 -8.44 -4.41
C ASN A 35 -13.21 -7.54 -5.64
N LYS A 36 -13.06 -6.22 -5.50
CA LYS A 36 -13.06 -5.27 -6.62
C LYS A 36 -11.89 -5.54 -7.57
N ILE A 37 -10.69 -5.74 -7.02
CA ILE A 37 -9.47 -6.05 -7.78
C ILE A 37 -9.59 -7.40 -8.48
N GLU A 38 -10.02 -8.45 -7.77
CA GLU A 38 -10.22 -9.79 -8.34
C GLU A 38 -11.24 -9.75 -9.50
N ARG A 39 -12.32 -8.96 -9.38
CA ARG A 39 -13.26 -8.74 -10.49
C ARG A 39 -12.64 -8.00 -11.67
N GLN A 40 -11.82 -6.97 -11.42
CA GLN A 40 -11.12 -6.27 -12.49
C GLN A 40 -10.19 -7.20 -13.26
N ILE A 41 -9.46 -8.08 -12.56
CA ILE A 41 -8.57 -9.07 -13.17
C ILE A 41 -9.37 -10.04 -14.07
N LEU A 42 -10.58 -10.43 -13.68
CA LEU A 42 -11.44 -11.28 -14.52
C LEU A 42 -11.91 -10.57 -15.81
N ILE A 43 -12.15 -9.25 -15.74
CA ILE A 43 -12.59 -8.44 -16.89
C ILE A 43 -11.40 -8.11 -17.81
N GLN A 44 -10.25 -7.81 -17.23
CA GLN A 44 -9.05 -7.33 -17.90
C GLN A 44 -7.83 -8.07 -17.31
N PRO A 45 -7.50 -9.29 -17.78
CA PRO A 45 -6.43 -10.11 -17.20
C PRO A 45 -5.05 -9.45 -17.19
N GLU A 46 -4.78 -8.58 -18.17
CA GLU A 46 -3.58 -7.72 -18.23
C GLU A 46 -3.42 -6.82 -17.00
N PHE A 47 -4.50 -6.52 -16.26
CA PHE A 47 -4.42 -5.79 -14.98
C PHE A 47 -3.54 -6.50 -13.96
N LEU A 48 -3.54 -7.84 -13.95
CA LEU A 48 -2.71 -8.62 -13.03
C LEU A 48 -1.24 -8.69 -13.45
N THR A 49 -0.99 -8.79 -14.76
CA THR A 49 0.32 -9.23 -15.29
C THR A 49 1.14 -8.10 -15.89
N SER A 50 0.54 -6.95 -16.21
CA SER A 50 1.29 -5.84 -16.80
C SER A 50 2.35 -5.32 -15.84
N LEU A 51 3.53 -5.02 -16.37
CA LEU A 51 4.59 -4.28 -15.68
C LEU A 51 4.66 -2.81 -16.14
N GLU A 52 3.81 -2.44 -17.09
CA GLU A 52 3.68 -1.09 -17.64
C GLU A 52 2.27 -0.54 -17.37
N PRO A 53 2.08 0.79 -17.43
CA PRO A 53 0.76 1.38 -17.28
C PRO A 53 -0.22 0.82 -18.32
N ILE A 54 -1.45 0.57 -17.89
CA ILE A 54 -2.54 0.16 -18.78
C ILE A 54 -3.72 1.09 -18.63
N LYS A 55 -4.53 1.19 -19.69
CA LYS A 55 -5.81 1.90 -19.60
C LYS A 55 -6.83 1.02 -18.90
N CYS A 56 -7.24 1.41 -17.69
CA CYS A 56 -8.29 0.70 -16.96
C CYS A 56 -9.62 0.71 -17.72
N LEU A 57 -10.19 -0.47 -17.93
CA LEU A 57 -11.54 -0.64 -18.50
C LEU A 57 -12.65 -0.57 -17.43
N GLY A 58 -12.28 -0.59 -16.14
CA GLY A 58 -13.20 -0.59 -15.00
C GLY A 58 -13.69 0.80 -14.58
N GLY A 59 -14.92 0.85 -14.07
CA GLY A 59 -15.54 2.08 -13.55
C GLY A 59 -15.37 2.33 -12.04
N ASP A 60 -14.83 1.35 -11.29
CA ASP A 60 -14.66 1.49 -9.83
C ASP A 60 -13.53 2.46 -9.51
N GLU A 61 -13.77 3.40 -8.60
CA GLU A 61 -12.80 4.43 -8.21
C GLU A 61 -11.49 3.84 -7.67
N LEU A 62 -11.55 2.70 -6.96
CA LEU A 62 -10.35 2.03 -6.46
C LEU A 62 -9.46 1.54 -7.62
N ILE A 63 -10.09 1.03 -8.68
CA ILE A 63 -9.40 0.53 -9.87
C ILE A 63 -8.81 1.69 -10.68
N LYS A 64 -9.55 2.79 -10.81
CA LYS A 64 -9.04 4.02 -11.45
C LYS A 64 -7.84 4.58 -10.70
N GLU A 65 -7.88 4.58 -9.36
CA GLU A 65 -6.77 5.04 -8.52
C GLU A 65 -5.51 4.20 -8.72
N MET A 66 -5.63 2.86 -8.79
CA MET A 66 -4.50 1.98 -9.10
C MET A 66 -3.89 2.24 -10.48
N CYS A 67 -4.72 2.43 -11.51
CA CYS A 67 -4.24 2.76 -12.85
C CYS A 67 -3.57 4.13 -12.91
N TYR A 68 -4.12 5.13 -12.21
CA TYR A 68 -3.53 6.46 -12.13
C TYR A 68 -2.16 6.42 -11.42
N ALA A 69 -2.05 5.68 -10.32
CA ALA A 69 -0.77 5.48 -9.64
C ALA A 69 0.26 4.78 -10.54
N ALA A 70 -0.17 3.75 -11.28
CA ALA A 70 0.65 3.08 -12.28
C ALA A 70 1.16 4.03 -13.37
N GLU A 71 0.30 4.90 -13.89
CA GLU A 71 0.66 5.91 -14.89
C GLU A 71 1.72 6.89 -14.36
N ILE A 72 1.54 7.39 -13.13
CA ILE A 72 2.51 8.30 -12.48
C ILE A 72 3.88 7.63 -12.31
N ALA A 73 3.90 6.38 -11.83
CA ALA A 73 5.12 5.67 -11.48
C ALA A 73 5.72 4.89 -12.66
N ASN A 74 5.06 4.87 -13.83
CA ASN A 74 5.41 4.09 -15.00
C ASN A 74 5.63 2.59 -14.70
N VAL A 75 4.67 1.99 -14.00
CA VAL A 75 4.65 0.56 -13.61
C VAL A 75 3.27 -0.04 -13.89
N GLY A 76 3.10 -1.34 -13.67
CA GLY A 76 1.79 -1.99 -13.73
C GLY A 76 0.87 -1.64 -12.54
N PRO A 77 -0.47 -1.69 -12.70
CA PRO A 77 -1.42 -1.35 -11.62
C PRO A 77 -1.23 -2.15 -10.34
N MET A 78 -0.83 -3.43 -10.44
CA MET A 78 -0.61 -4.29 -9.28
C MET A 78 0.56 -3.84 -8.39
N ALA A 79 1.45 -2.97 -8.88
CA ALA A 79 2.50 -2.36 -8.06
C ALA A 79 1.97 -1.39 -6.99
N SER A 80 0.67 -1.10 -6.98
CA SER A 80 0.01 -0.23 -5.99
C SER A 80 -0.98 -0.97 -5.08
N VAL A 81 -1.07 -2.30 -5.19
CA VAL A 81 -2.17 -3.10 -4.61
C VAL A 81 -2.22 -2.99 -3.09
N ALA A 82 -1.07 -3.00 -2.43
CA ALA A 82 -1.02 -3.14 -0.99
C ALA A 82 -1.36 -1.81 -0.30
N GLY A 83 -0.78 -0.71 -0.80
CA GLY A 83 -1.10 0.65 -0.38
C GLY A 83 -2.56 1.02 -0.68
N THR A 84 -3.09 0.61 -1.84
CA THR A 84 -4.49 0.85 -2.19
C THR A 84 -5.46 0.16 -1.22
N ILE A 85 -5.22 -1.12 -0.91
CA ILE A 85 -6.07 -1.86 0.05
C ILE A 85 -6.01 -1.23 1.44
N ALA A 86 -4.81 -0.87 1.91
CA ALA A 86 -4.61 -0.25 3.21
C ALA A 86 -5.34 1.09 3.32
N SER A 87 -5.13 1.99 2.35
CA SER A 87 -5.77 3.31 2.33
C SER A 87 -7.29 3.24 2.19
N TYR A 88 -7.82 2.36 1.34
CA TYR A 88 -9.25 2.15 1.22
C TYR A 88 -9.86 1.80 2.59
N ALA A 89 -9.30 0.82 3.30
CA ALA A 89 -9.85 0.43 4.59
C ALA A 89 -9.66 1.52 5.68
N VAL A 90 -8.55 2.25 5.71
CA VAL A 90 -8.35 3.39 6.64
C VAL A 90 -9.39 4.48 6.42
N ARG A 91 -9.63 4.91 5.18
CA ARG A 91 -10.65 5.94 4.86
C ARG A 91 -12.02 5.53 5.40
N ARG A 92 -12.41 4.26 5.21
CA ARG A 92 -13.71 3.71 5.65
C ARG A 92 -13.81 3.58 7.17
N MET A 93 -12.70 3.32 7.86
CA MET A 93 -12.65 3.36 9.32
C MET A 93 -12.86 4.78 9.85
N VAL A 94 -12.23 5.77 9.22
CA VAL A 94 -12.36 7.19 9.59
C VAL A 94 -13.77 7.71 9.34
N GLU A 95 -14.37 7.38 8.18
CA GLU A 95 -15.78 7.66 7.88
C GLU A 95 -16.73 7.08 8.95
N ALA A 96 -16.37 5.93 9.54
CA ALA A 96 -17.14 5.30 10.61
C ALA A 96 -16.89 5.92 12.01
N GLY A 97 -15.99 6.89 12.12
CA GLY A 97 -15.67 7.64 13.34
C GLY A 97 -14.42 7.17 14.09
N ALA A 98 -13.53 6.39 13.47
CA ALA A 98 -12.26 6.02 14.10
C ALA A 98 -11.36 7.25 14.22
N LYS A 99 -10.80 7.49 15.42
CA LYS A 99 -9.79 8.54 15.63
C LYS A 99 -8.37 8.02 15.44
N VAL A 100 -8.20 6.70 15.49
CA VAL A 100 -6.96 6.00 15.15
C VAL A 100 -7.30 4.87 14.18
N ALA A 101 -6.79 4.99 12.96
CA ALA A 101 -6.92 4.00 11.91
C ALA A 101 -5.55 3.85 11.23
N VAL A 102 -4.88 2.74 11.53
CA VAL A 102 -3.62 2.38 10.89
C VAL A 102 -3.75 0.99 10.31
N ILE A 103 -3.37 0.83 9.05
CA ILE A 103 -3.26 -0.47 8.40
C ILE A 103 -1.88 -0.54 7.78
N ASP A 104 -1.09 -1.51 8.24
CA ASP A 104 0.16 -1.94 7.64
C ASP A 104 -0.12 -3.24 6.87
N ASN A 105 0.04 -3.19 5.55
CA ASN A 105 -0.15 -4.32 4.65
C ASN A 105 1.19 -4.76 4.04
N GLY A 106 2.10 -5.22 4.89
CA GLY A 106 3.38 -5.80 4.44
C GLY A 106 4.46 -4.77 4.17
N GLY A 107 4.43 -3.62 4.85
CA GLY A 107 5.34 -2.49 4.61
C GLY A 107 4.65 -1.29 3.94
N ASP A 108 3.43 -1.49 3.44
CA ASP A 108 2.58 -0.43 2.87
C ASP A 108 1.53 -0.01 3.89
N ILE A 109 1.78 1.17 4.47
CA ILE A 109 1.09 1.65 5.65
C ILE A 109 0.23 2.86 5.30
N ALA A 110 -1.05 2.82 5.66
CA ALA A 110 -1.93 3.98 5.65
C ALA A 110 -2.29 4.38 7.09
N ILE A 111 -2.31 5.68 7.37
CA ILE A 111 -2.37 6.24 8.73
C ILE A 111 -3.34 7.41 8.78
N VAL A 112 -4.28 7.35 9.71
CA VAL A 112 -4.95 8.51 10.31
C VAL A 112 -4.91 8.34 11.83
N SER A 113 -4.44 9.35 12.55
CA SER A 113 -4.30 9.29 13.99
C SER A 113 -4.46 10.66 14.65
N ASN A 114 -5.22 10.71 15.73
CA ASN A 114 -5.37 11.90 16.59
C ASN A 114 -4.24 12.04 17.63
N ARG A 115 -3.11 11.37 17.40
CA ARG A 115 -1.90 11.40 18.22
C ARG A 115 -0.68 11.07 17.35
N PRO A 116 0.52 11.58 17.69
CA PRO A 116 1.73 11.20 16.99
C PRO A 116 2.00 9.70 17.03
N LEU A 117 2.59 9.18 15.96
CA LEU A 117 3.03 7.79 15.83
C LEU A 117 4.50 7.73 15.40
N ILE A 118 5.20 6.68 15.79
CA ILE A 118 6.55 6.37 15.32
C ILE A 118 6.46 5.16 14.41
N VAL A 119 6.94 5.30 13.18
CA VAL A 119 6.94 4.25 12.16
C VAL A 119 8.39 3.88 11.85
N GLY A 120 8.81 2.68 12.26
CA GLY A 120 10.14 2.17 11.92
C GLY A 120 10.22 1.73 10.46
N ILE A 121 11.36 2.00 9.80
CA ILE A 121 11.62 1.60 8.42
C ILE A 121 12.56 0.40 8.43
N TYR A 122 12.07 -0.79 8.09
CA TYR A 122 12.89 -2.00 8.02
C TYR A 122 13.44 -2.20 6.59
N PRO A 123 14.70 -2.67 6.39
CA PRO A 123 15.68 -3.17 7.37
C PRO A 123 16.69 -2.12 7.86
N SER A 124 16.25 -0.90 8.17
CA SER A 124 17.10 0.16 8.71
C SER A 124 16.85 0.43 10.20
N ASP A 125 17.73 1.21 10.83
CA ASP A 125 17.53 1.73 12.19
C ASP A 125 16.80 3.09 12.19
N PHE A 126 16.25 3.51 11.04
CA PHE A 126 15.51 4.76 10.92
C PHE A 126 14.04 4.60 11.30
N ALA A 127 13.46 5.69 11.83
CA ALA A 127 12.04 5.81 12.08
C ALA A 127 11.55 7.20 11.68
N LEU A 128 10.29 7.26 11.23
CA LEU A 128 9.57 8.50 10.96
C LEU A 128 8.65 8.82 12.12
N ILE A 129 8.64 10.07 12.54
CA ILE A 129 7.63 10.63 13.43
C ILE A 129 6.50 11.15 12.55
N ILE A 130 5.32 10.55 12.68
CA ILE A 130 4.11 10.96 11.98
C ILE A 130 3.28 11.78 12.95
N GLU A 131 3.11 13.06 12.61
CA GLU A 131 2.31 14.02 13.38
C GLU A 131 0.83 13.62 13.41
N SER A 132 0.10 14.14 14.39
CA SER A 132 -1.36 13.98 14.43
C SER A 132 -2.04 14.76 13.30
N ASP A 133 -3.29 14.39 13.02
CA ASP A 133 -4.21 15.19 12.20
C ASP A 133 -3.79 15.33 10.72
N GLY A 134 -3.68 14.17 10.06
CA GLY A 134 -3.51 14.07 8.61
C GLY A 134 -3.79 12.65 8.13
N PHE A 135 -3.87 12.51 6.80
CA PHE A 135 -3.80 11.20 6.15
C PHE A 135 -2.39 11.02 5.60
N TYR A 136 -1.69 10.01 6.10
CA TYR A 136 -0.33 9.70 5.68
C TYR A 136 -0.26 8.28 5.13
N SER A 137 0.60 8.08 4.14
CA SER A 137 0.96 6.76 3.66
C SER A 137 2.47 6.61 3.56
N ILE A 138 2.99 5.49 4.05
CA ILE A 138 4.40 5.12 4.01
C ILE A 138 4.47 3.76 3.35
N CYS A 139 5.02 3.70 2.15
CA CYS A 139 5.11 2.47 1.37
C CYS A 139 6.57 2.12 1.14
N THR A 140 6.91 0.84 1.28
CA THR A 140 8.30 0.39 1.22
C THR A 140 8.43 -0.83 0.33
N SER A 141 9.27 -0.72 -0.69
CA SER A 141 9.66 -1.84 -1.55
C SER A 141 11.10 -2.25 -1.25
N SER A 142 11.42 -3.54 -1.42
CA SER A 142 12.77 -4.08 -1.20
C SER A 142 13.13 -5.09 -2.28
N GLY A 143 14.37 -5.02 -2.75
CA GLY A 143 15.01 -5.97 -3.68
C GLY A 143 15.40 -7.30 -3.06
N LYS A 144 15.56 -7.32 -1.73
CA LYS A 144 16.22 -8.42 -1.00
C LYS A 144 15.31 -9.12 0.01
N LEU A 145 14.20 -8.49 0.40
CA LEU A 145 13.33 -8.95 1.49
C LEU A 145 11.85 -8.85 1.08
N GLY A 146 11.15 -9.99 0.99
CA GLY A 146 9.71 -10.05 0.73
C GLY A 146 9.30 -11.06 -0.35
N HIS A 147 7.99 -11.29 -0.48
CA HIS A 147 7.39 -12.16 -1.51
C HIS A 147 6.99 -11.40 -2.80
N SER A 148 7.11 -10.07 -2.80
CA SER A 148 6.76 -9.21 -3.94
C SER A 148 7.90 -9.18 -4.96
N ILE A 149 7.57 -9.30 -6.24
CA ILE A 149 8.55 -9.24 -7.33
C ILE A 149 9.08 -7.81 -7.44
N SER A 150 10.31 -7.58 -7.01
CA SER A 150 11.07 -6.39 -7.37
C SER A 150 12.36 -6.81 -8.07
N PHE A 151 12.76 -6.05 -9.08
CA PHE A 151 13.94 -6.32 -9.91
C PHE A 151 15.17 -5.52 -9.46
N GLY A 152 15.02 -4.74 -8.38
CA GLY A 152 16.03 -3.86 -7.81
C GLY A 152 16.98 -4.52 -6.82
N HIS A 153 18.07 -3.83 -6.49
CA HIS A 153 19.04 -4.25 -5.46
C HIS A 153 18.99 -3.39 -4.19
N ALA A 154 18.02 -2.48 -4.10
CA ALA A 154 17.82 -1.63 -2.94
C ALA A 154 17.51 -2.46 -1.70
N ASP A 155 18.16 -2.13 -0.58
CA ASP A 155 17.84 -2.73 0.72
C ASP A 155 16.41 -2.36 1.15
N ALA A 156 16.03 -1.09 0.94
CA ALA A 156 14.67 -0.58 0.99
C ALA A 156 14.54 0.72 0.17
N ALA A 157 13.40 0.92 -0.47
CA ALA A 157 12.96 2.19 -1.05
C ALA A 157 11.63 2.58 -0.41
N THR A 158 11.62 3.65 0.40
CA THR A 158 10.45 4.10 1.15
C THR A 158 9.93 5.43 0.62
N VAL A 159 8.63 5.51 0.38
CA VAL A 159 7.93 6.72 -0.10
C VAL A 159 6.86 7.14 0.90
N LEU A 160 6.86 8.43 1.25
CA LEU A 160 5.82 9.07 2.05
C LEU A 160 4.94 9.93 1.12
N ALA A 161 3.62 9.71 1.14
CA ALA A 161 2.66 10.53 0.39
C ALA A 161 1.28 10.57 1.06
N GLU A 162 0.38 11.44 0.57
CA GLU A 162 -1.04 11.45 0.98
C GLU A 162 -1.88 10.40 0.23
N ASN A 163 -1.37 9.88 -0.90
CA ASN A 163 -2.00 8.83 -1.68
C ASN A 163 -1.16 7.55 -1.59
N ALA A 164 -1.71 6.53 -0.94
CA ALA A 164 -1.00 5.27 -0.73
C ALA A 164 -0.81 4.45 -2.00
N SER A 165 -1.72 4.53 -2.97
CA SER A 165 -1.56 3.88 -4.27
C SER A 165 -0.35 4.44 -5.01
N ILE A 166 -0.21 5.77 -5.02
CA ILE A 166 0.95 6.46 -5.61
C ILE A 166 2.23 6.13 -4.83
N ALA A 167 2.19 6.16 -3.50
CA ALA A 167 3.37 5.84 -2.68
C ALA A 167 3.90 4.42 -2.95
N ASP A 168 3.01 3.43 -3.01
CA ASP A 168 3.34 2.02 -3.26
C ASP A 168 3.92 1.82 -4.67
N ALA A 169 3.25 2.40 -5.68
CA ALA A 169 3.73 2.34 -7.06
C ALA A 169 5.11 3.00 -7.22
N LEU A 170 5.32 4.17 -6.60
CA LEU A 170 6.61 4.86 -6.62
C LEU A 170 7.69 4.10 -5.84
N ALA A 171 7.37 3.50 -4.69
CA ALA A 171 8.30 2.69 -3.93
C ALA A 171 8.80 1.51 -4.79
N THR A 172 7.89 0.85 -5.51
CA THR A 172 8.21 -0.21 -6.47
C THR A 172 9.08 0.30 -7.62
N ALA A 173 8.72 1.43 -8.23
CA ALA A 173 9.50 2.02 -9.33
C ALA A 173 10.91 2.43 -8.90
N LEU A 174 11.04 3.09 -7.74
CA LEU A 174 12.32 3.49 -7.17
C LEU A 174 13.20 2.27 -6.88
N CYS A 175 12.64 1.24 -6.25
CA CYS A 175 13.35 0.00 -5.99
C CYS A 175 13.90 -0.60 -7.30
N ASN A 176 13.04 -0.74 -8.33
CA ASN A 176 13.41 -1.28 -9.64
C ASN A 176 14.46 -0.44 -10.39
N SER A 177 14.53 0.87 -10.14
CA SER A 177 15.51 1.78 -10.76
C SER A 177 16.95 1.52 -10.29
N ILE A 178 17.11 0.96 -9.07
CA ILE A 178 18.41 0.69 -8.47
C ILE A 178 18.93 -0.66 -8.99
N LYS A 179 19.69 -0.61 -10.09
CA LYS A 179 20.38 -1.76 -10.70
C LYS A 179 21.75 -1.98 -10.06
N ASN A 180 22.27 -3.21 -10.12
CA ASN A 180 23.66 -3.50 -9.76
C ASN A 180 24.62 -2.57 -10.53
N GLY A 181 25.62 -2.05 -9.82
CA GLY A 181 26.75 -1.37 -10.43
C GLY A 181 27.55 -2.32 -11.32
N THR A 182 27.18 -2.39 -12.60
CA THR A 182 28.07 -2.75 -13.71
C THR A 182 27.88 -1.77 -14.85
N SER A 183 28.11 -0.48 -14.59
CA SER A 183 28.77 0.37 -15.59
C SER A 183 30.26 0.37 -15.26
N LYS A 184 31.01 -0.51 -15.93
CA LYS A 184 32.40 -0.16 -16.24
C LYS A 184 32.32 0.84 -17.38
N ASN A 185 32.92 2.02 -17.17
CA ASN A 185 33.39 2.88 -18.26
C ASN A 185 34.25 2.09 -19.24
#